data_AF-A0A2V8E5S8-F1
#
_entry.id   AF-A0A2V8E5S8-F1
#
_cell.length_a   1.000
_cell.length_b   1.000
_cell.length_c   1.000
_cell.angle_alpha   90.00
_cell.angle_beta   90.00
_cell.angle_gamma   90.00
#
_symmetry.space_group_name_H-M   'P 1'
#
loop_
_entity.id
_entity.type
_entity.pdbx_description
1 polymer ?
#
loop_
_entity_poly.entity_id
_entity_poly.type
_entity_poly.pdbx_seq_one_letter_code
_entity_poly.pdbx_strand_id
1 'polypeptide(L)'
;MGARRRYDLVLNAYARLDAYLKELWTWLQGQPGYRGRTHLLITTDHGRGHTPQDWRHHRSTVEGSESVWIAFASPRMARRGEWHDAPALSSSQIAATLANWMGVDWNAEHPSAGAPIR
;
A
#
# COMPACT_ATOMS: atom_id res chain seq x y z
N MET A 1 -16.93 -8.23 -12.01
CA MET A 1 -17.11 -9.52 -11.31
C MET A 1 -17.01 -9.21 -9.82
N GLY A 2 -17.98 -9.55 -8.99
CA GLY A 2 -17.99 -9.20 -7.55
C GLY A 2 -17.72 -10.41 -6.67
N ALA A 3 -17.22 -10.20 -5.46
CA ALA A 3 -17.10 -11.27 -4.47
C ALA A 3 -18.48 -11.85 -4.10
N ARG A 4 -18.52 -13.15 -3.74
CA ARG A 4 -19.73 -13.75 -3.16
C ARG A 4 -19.98 -13.12 -1.77
N ARG A 5 -21.21 -13.15 -1.26
CA ARG A 5 -21.59 -12.65 0.10
C ARG A 5 -21.03 -13.55 1.21
N ARG A 6 -19.71 -13.75 1.19
CA ARG A 6 -18.93 -14.59 2.10
C ARG A 6 -17.83 -13.72 2.69
N TYR A 7 -18.22 -12.87 3.62
CA TYR A 7 -17.31 -11.93 4.27
C TYR A 7 -16.21 -12.67 5.04
N ASP A 8 -16.52 -13.85 5.57
CA ASP A 8 -15.56 -14.79 6.17
C ASP A 8 -14.39 -15.14 5.23
N LEU A 9 -14.64 -15.29 3.92
CA LEU A 9 -13.56 -15.54 2.96
C LEU A 9 -12.66 -14.31 2.76
N VAL A 10 -13.20 -13.11 2.91
CA VAL A 10 -12.39 -11.87 2.88
C VAL A 10 -11.50 -11.81 4.13
N LEU A 11 -12.06 -12.10 5.30
CA LEU A 11 -11.27 -12.15 6.54
C LEU A 11 -10.18 -13.23 6.47
N ASN A 12 -10.50 -14.41 5.93
CA ASN A 12 -9.51 -15.47 5.70
C ASN A 12 -8.43 -15.05 4.70
N ALA A 13 -8.76 -14.23 3.69
CA ALA A 13 -7.79 -13.70 2.75
C ALA A 13 -6.86 -12.68 3.42
N TYR A 14 -7.39 -11.79 4.26
CA TYR A 14 -6.58 -10.83 5.03
C TYR A 14 -5.66 -11.52 6.04
N ALA A 15 -6.16 -12.49 6.79
CA ALA A 15 -5.33 -13.27 7.72
C ALA A 15 -4.19 -14.02 6.99
N ARG A 16 -4.46 -14.53 5.78
CA ARG A 16 -3.45 -15.20 4.95
C ARG A 16 -2.42 -14.22 4.40
N LEU A 17 -2.85 -13.05 3.92
CA LEU A 17 -1.95 -11.99 3.46
C LEU A 17 -1.03 -11.53 4.59
N ASP A 18 -1.58 -11.31 5.80
CA ASP A 18 -0.80 -10.93 6.98
C ASP A 18 0.27 -11.99 7.31
N ALA A 19 -0.07 -13.27 7.25
CA ALA A 19 0.89 -14.36 7.43
C ALA A 19 2.01 -14.34 6.36
N TYR A 20 1.68 -14.08 5.09
CA TYR A 20 2.68 -13.94 4.03
C TYR A 20 3.60 -12.73 4.22
N LEU A 21 3.05 -11.60 4.66
CA LEU A 21 3.84 -10.41 4.98
C LEU A 21 4.79 -10.67 6.15
N LYS A 22 4.34 -11.39 7.18
CA LYS A 22 5.19 -11.84 8.30
C LYS A 22 6.33 -12.74 7.83
N GLU A 23 6.04 -13.71 6.96
CA GLU A 23 7.07 -14.62 6.41
C GLU A 23 8.10 -13.85 5.60
N LEU A 24 7.65 -13.01 4.66
CA LEU A 24 8.53 -12.15 3.85
C LEU A 24 9.38 -11.24 4.74
N TRP A 25 8.77 -10.57 5.71
CA TRP A 25 9.50 -9.69 6.62
C TRP A 25 10.54 -10.44 7.43
N THR A 26 10.18 -11.59 8.00
CA THR A 26 11.09 -12.44 8.78
C THR A 26 12.29 -12.86 7.93
N TRP A 27 12.03 -13.30 6.69
CA TRP A 27 13.09 -13.66 5.75
C TRP A 27 14.00 -12.47 5.45
N LEU A 28 13.45 -11.31 5.06
CA LEU A 28 14.22 -10.10 4.76
C LEU A 28 15.09 -9.66 5.94
N GLN A 29 14.56 -9.74 7.16
CA GLN A 29 15.30 -9.38 8.37
C GLN A 29 16.38 -10.40 8.75
N GLY A 30 16.29 -11.64 8.26
CA GLY A 30 17.27 -12.71 8.47
C GLY A 30 18.42 -12.71 7.46
N GLN A 31 18.28 -12.01 6.32
CA GLN A 31 19.33 -11.95 5.30
C GLN A 31 20.22 -10.70 5.50
N PRO A 32 21.54 -10.84 5.77
CA PRO A 32 22.43 -9.69 5.98
C PRO A 32 22.46 -8.68 4.82
N GLY A 33 22.27 -9.13 3.58
CA GLY A 33 22.23 -8.26 2.40
C GLY A 33 20.97 -7.39 2.28
N TYR A 34 19.87 -7.76 2.96
CA TYR A 34 18.57 -7.09 2.87
C TYR A 34 18.20 -6.36 4.17
N ARG A 35 18.57 -6.93 5.33
CA ARG A 35 18.25 -6.40 6.65
C ARG A 35 18.70 -4.93 6.76
N GLY A 36 17.77 -4.06 7.12
CA GLY A 36 18.04 -2.62 7.31
C GLY A 36 18.35 -1.83 6.04
N ARG A 37 18.27 -2.46 4.85
CA ARG A 37 18.57 -1.85 3.55
C ARG A 37 17.45 -2.04 2.52
N THR A 38 16.45 -2.87 2.82
CA THR A 38 15.26 -3.06 1.98
C THR A 38 14.17 -2.05 2.29
N HIS A 39 13.51 -1.58 1.24
CA HIS A 39 12.30 -0.77 1.32
C HIS A 39 11.10 -1.57 0.82
N LEU A 40 10.00 -1.56 1.58
CA LEU A 40 8.72 -2.13 1.18
C LEU A 40 7.67 -1.02 1.17
N LEU A 41 6.90 -0.97 0.09
CA LEU A 41 5.65 -0.24 -0.01
C LEU A 41 4.57 -1.27 -0.33
N ILE A 42 3.53 -1.31 0.48
CA ILE A 42 2.45 -2.29 0.37
C ILE A 42 1.15 -1.50 0.20
N THR A 43 0.35 -1.88 -0.80
CA THR A 43 -0.92 -1.24 -1.11
C THR A 43 -1.80 -2.20 -1.92
N THR A 44 -2.99 -1.76 -2.30
CA THR A 44 -3.86 -2.44 -3.25
C THR A 44 -3.91 -1.66 -4.56
N ASP A 45 -4.25 -2.33 -5.65
CA ASP A 45 -4.49 -1.70 -6.95
C ASP A 45 -5.78 -0.88 -6.97
N HIS A 46 -6.78 -1.32 -6.20
CA HIS A 46 -8.03 -0.60 -5.98
C HIS A 46 -8.64 -0.95 -4.61
N GLY A 47 -9.64 -0.17 -4.23
CA GLY A 47 -10.51 -0.39 -3.07
C GLY A 47 -11.71 -1.27 -3.38
N ARG A 48 -12.72 -1.15 -2.52
CA ARG A 48 -14.03 -1.80 -2.64
C ARG A 48 -15.12 -0.83 -2.19
N GLY A 49 -16.38 -1.15 -2.48
CA GLY A 49 -17.51 -0.42 -1.93
C GLY A 49 -17.45 -0.34 -0.40
N HIS A 50 -17.88 0.76 0.18
CA HIS A 50 -17.74 1.04 1.61
C HIS A 50 -19.02 0.79 2.41
N THR A 51 -20.05 0.19 1.79
CA THR A 51 -21.33 -0.13 2.43
C THR A 51 -21.57 -1.65 2.55
N PRO A 52 -22.46 -2.11 3.45
CA PRO A 52 -22.85 -3.52 3.53
C PRO A 52 -23.42 -4.08 2.21
N GLN A 53 -23.96 -3.22 1.35
CA GLN A 53 -24.57 -3.60 0.08
C GLN A 53 -23.51 -3.82 -1.01
N ASP A 54 -22.47 -3.00 -1.05
CA ASP A 54 -21.55 -2.89 -2.17
C ASP A 54 -20.10 -3.33 -1.93
N TRP A 55 -19.69 -3.69 -0.71
CA TRP A 55 -18.31 -4.12 -0.38
C TRP A 55 -17.74 -5.25 -1.26
N ARG A 56 -18.61 -6.02 -1.91
CA ARG A 56 -18.23 -7.11 -2.82
C ARG A 56 -17.79 -6.61 -4.19
N HIS A 57 -18.16 -5.39 -4.52
CA HIS A 57 -17.94 -4.77 -5.81
C HIS A 57 -16.72 -3.84 -5.73
N HIS A 58 -16.09 -3.69 -6.89
CA HIS A 58 -14.98 -2.80 -7.18
C HIS A 58 -15.14 -2.45 -8.65
N ARG A 59 -15.13 -1.16 -8.99
CA ARG A 59 -15.27 -0.59 -10.35
C ARG A 59 -15.30 0.93 -10.19
N SER A 60 -14.91 1.67 -11.22
CA SER A 60 -14.98 3.15 -11.22
C SER A 60 -16.35 3.74 -10.88
N THR A 61 -17.44 2.97 -11.01
CA THR A 61 -18.81 3.38 -10.66
C THR A 61 -19.22 3.03 -9.22
N VAL A 62 -18.33 2.45 -8.42
CA VAL A 62 -18.59 2.03 -7.02
C VAL A 62 -17.82 2.98 -6.10
N GLU A 63 -18.56 3.77 -5.34
CA GLU A 63 -18.01 4.74 -4.40
C GLU A 63 -17.14 4.08 -3.33
N GLY A 64 -15.97 4.64 -3.05
CA GLY A 64 -14.98 4.09 -2.14
C GLY A 64 -14.04 3.08 -2.79
N SER A 65 -14.33 2.58 -4.00
CA SER A 65 -13.42 1.64 -4.67
C SER A 65 -12.17 2.29 -5.26
N GLU A 66 -12.11 3.61 -5.28
CA GLU A 66 -10.91 4.42 -5.52
C GLU A 66 -9.99 4.53 -4.29
N SER A 67 -10.51 4.25 -3.09
CA SER A 67 -9.76 4.37 -1.84
C SER A 67 -8.88 3.14 -1.61
N VAL A 68 -7.57 3.36 -1.54
CA VAL A 68 -6.57 2.34 -1.19
C VAL A 68 -5.85 2.74 0.09
N TRP A 69 -5.27 1.76 0.78
CA TRP A 69 -4.35 2.01 1.89
C TRP A 69 -2.91 1.86 1.41
N ILE A 70 -1.97 2.57 2.05
CA ILE A 70 -0.55 2.45 1.76
C ILE A 70 0.19 2.23 3.08
N ALA A 71 1.00 1.18 3.16
CA ALA A 71 1.91 0.93 4.26
C ALA A 71 3.35 0.95 3.77
N PHE A 72 4.25 1.38 4.65
CA PHE A 72 5.67 1.48 4.35
C PHE A 72 6.49 0.76 5.42
N ALA A 73 7.45 -0.06 5.00
CA ALA A 73 8.52 -0.56 5.86
C ALA A 73 9.86 -0.21 5.22
N SER A 74 10.46 0.88 5.67
CA SER A 74 11.61 1.50 5.02
C SER A 74 12.54 2.10 6.06
N PRO A 75 13.87 1.86 6.01
CA PRO A 75 14.84 2.51 6.88
C PRO A 75 14.92 4.04 6.66
N ARG A 76 14.43 4.55 5.53
CA ARG A 76 14.54 5.96 5.12
C ARG A 76 13.32 6.80 5.47
N MET A 77 12.19 6.17 5.79
CA MET A 77 11.04 6.88 6.35
C MET A 77 11.38 7.31 7.78
N ALA A 78 10.98 8.51 8.20
CA ALA A 78 11.12 8.93 9.60
C ALA A 78 9.86 8.59 10.40
N ARG A 79 8.69 8.85 9.81
CA ARG A 79 7.39 8.64 10.44
C ARG A 79 7.09 7.13 10.60
N ARG A 80 6.47 6.75 11.71
CA ARG A 80 6.16 5.35 12.09
C ARG A 80 4.72 5.28 12.63
N GLY A 81 4.20 4.06 12.74
CA GLY A 81 2.84 3.81 13.22
C GLY A 81 1.77 4.25 12.23
N GLU A 82 0.52 4.25 12.68
CA GLU A 82 -0.62 4.75 11.94
C GLU A 82 -0.62 6.29 11.90
N TRP A 83 -0.96 6.87 10.75
CA TRP A 83 -0.90 8.30 10.53
C TRP A 83 -2.29 8.92 10.59
N HIS A 84 -2.62 9.61 11.69
CA HIS A 84 -3.90 10.31 11.85
C HIS A 84 -3.86 11.74 11.29
N ASP A 85 -2.74 12.44 11.49
CA ASP A 85 -2.56 13.83 11.02
C ASP A 85 -1.72 13.84 9.74
N ALA A 86 -2.27 13.36 8.63
CA ALA A 86 -1.61 13.37 7.34
C ALA A 86 -2.54 13.95 6.26
N PRO A 87 -2.00 14.65 5.25
CA PRO A 87 -2.78 14.97 4.08
C PRO A 87 -3.23 13.68 3.39
N ALA A 88 -4.32 13.76 2.63
CA ALA A 88 -4.76 12.65 1.79
C ALA A 88 -3.63 12.24 0.84
N LEU A 89 -3.34 10.94 0.82
CA LEU A 89 -2.34 10.34 -0.05
C LEU A 89 -2.99 9.83 -1.33
N SER A 90 -2.21 9.74 -2.40
CA SER A 90 -2.65 9.24 -3.70
C SER A 90 -1.67 8.21 -4.26
N SER A 91 -2.20 7.19 -4.95
CA SER A 91 -1.38 6.22 -5.68
C SER A 91 -0.46 6.86 -6.73
N SER A 92 -0.78 8.07 -7.20
CA SER A 92 0.09 8.86 -8.09
C SER A 92 1.46 9.19 -7.49
N GLN A 93 1.61 9.12 -6.16
CA GLN A 93 2.84 9.42 -5.43
C GLN A 93 3.77 8.20 -5.28
N ILE A 94 3.30 6.99 -5.60
CA ILE A 94 4.03 5.73 -5.35
C ILE A 94 5.35 5.70 -6.11
N ALA A 95 5.33 6.00 -7.41
CA ALA A 95 6.53 5.98 -8.24
C ALA A 95 7.60 6.96 -7.73
N ALA A 96 7.21 8.20 -7.44
CA ALA A 96 8.12 9.21 -6.90
C ALA A 96 8.66 8.82 -5.52
N THR A 97 7.85 8.18 -4.66
CA THR A 97 8.27 7.71 -3.34
C THR A 97 9.33 6.62 -3.45
N LEU A 98 9.13 5.63 -4.33
CA LEU A 98 10.11 4.55 -4.57
C LEU A 98 11.42 5.08 -5.16
N ALA A 99 11.33 5.96 -6.17
CA ALA A 99 12.49 6.60 -6.78
C ALA A 99 13.29 7.44 -5.75
N ASN A 100 12.58 8.19 -4.89
CA ASN A 100 13.21 8.99 -3.84
C ASN A 100 14.00 8.12 -2.85
N TRP A 101 13.52 6.92 -2.52
CA TRP A 101 14.27 6.01 -1.66
C TRP A 101 15.60 5.58 -2.28
N MET A 102 15.65 5.48 -3.62
CA MET A 102 16.86 5.20 -4.40
C MET A 102 17.70 6.45 -4.71
N GLY A 103 17.31 7.63 -4.24
CA GLY A 103 18.02 8.89 -4.49
C GLY A 103 17.78 9.50 -5.87
N VAL A 104 16.72 9.07 -6.56
CA VAL A 104 16.32 9.58 -7.88
C VAL A 104 15.19 10.60 -7.73
N ASP A 105 15.30 11.74 -8.42
CA ASP A 105 14.21 12.71 -8.54
C ASP A 105 13.29 12.35 -9.71
N TRP A 106 12.24 11.59 -9.43
CA TRP A 106 11.26 11.17 -10.43
C TRP A 106 10.47 12.34 -11.03
N ASN A 107 10.18 13.37 -10.23
CA ASN A 107 9.34 14.47 -10.67
C ASN A 107 10.08 15.41 -11.65
N ALA A 108 11.42 15.38 -11.68
CA ALA A 108 12.22 16.11 -12.66
C ALA A 108 11.93 15.65 -14.10
N GLU A 109 11.73 14.34 -14.32
CA GLU A 109 11.40 13.78 -15.63
C GLU A 109 9.89 13.57 -15.82
N HIS A 110 9.15 13.40 -14.72
CA HIS A 110 7.71 13.14 -14.71
C HIS A 110 6.96 14.17 -13.84
N PRO A 111 6.82 15.43 -14.30
CA PRO A 111 6.25 16.51 -13.51
C PRO A 111 4.77 16.33 -13.16
N SER A 112 4.06 15.45 -13.88
CA SER A 112 2.65 15.11 -13.59
C SER A 112 2.49 14.04 -12.50
N ALA A 113 3.55 13.39 -12.05
CA ALA A 113 3.49 12.43 -10.95
C ALA A 113 3.26 13.15 -9.61
N GLY A 114 2.63 12.46 -8.66
CA GLY A 114 2.49 13.00 -7.31
C GLY A 114 3.86 13.17 -6.64
N ALA A 115 3.99 14.14 -5.74
CA ALA A 115 5.21 14.35 -4.97
C ALA A 115 5.50 13.14 -4.04
N PRO A 116 6.77 12.79 -3.78
CA PRO A 116 7.13 11.66 -2.93
C PRO A 116 6.58 11.84 -1.50
N ILE A 117 6.12 10.74 -0.92
CA ILE A 117 5.67 10.67 0.48
C ILE A 117 6.92 10.58 1.37
N ARG A 118 6.98 11.35 2.47
CA ARG A 118 8.15 11.49 3.34
C ARG A 118 7.79 11.34 4.82
#